data_AF-A0A9W6BMP7-F1
#
_entry.id   AF-A0A9W6BMP7-F1
#
_cell.length_a   1.000
_cell.length_b   1.000
_cell.length_c   1.000
_cell.angle_alpha   90.00
_cell.angle_beta   90.00
_cell.angle_gamma   90.00
#
_symmetry.space_group_name_H-M   'P 1'
#
loop_
_entity.id
_entity.type
_entity.pdbx_description
1 polymer ?
#
loop_
_entity_poly.entity_id
_entity_poly.type
_entity_poly.pdbx_seq_one_letter_code
_entity_poly.pdbx_strand_id
1 'polypeptide(L)'
;MSYTSYFRHANFSFPTGFWALVGGAFYLQHVTGRPFTGTKEISTAEYNATPLIYLQHPDRHPTAFPKVPHMTDVPPALDELHAKAHGKAHHH
;
A
#
# COMPACT_ATOMS: atom_id res chain seq x y z
N MET A 1 -16.38 37.31 -40.23
CA MET A 1 -17.02 36.14 -39.57
C MET A 1 -16.18 35.74 -38.37
N SER A 2 -16.78 35.60 -37.19
CA SER A 2 -16.06 35.15 -35.98
C SER A 2 -16.33 33.67 -35.74
N TYR A 3 -15.28 32.90 -35.44
CA TYR A 3 -15.35 31.47 -35.11
C TYR A 3 -15.66 31.20 -33.63
N THR A 4 -16.02 32.23 -32.85
CA THR A 4 -16.28 32.08 -31.41
C THR A 4 -17.35 31.03 -31.10
N SER A 5 -18.44 30.97 -31.88
CA SER A 5 -19.48 29.94 -31.69
C SER A 5 -18.97 28.53 -32.03
N TYR A 6 -18.11 28.40 -33.03
CA TYR A 6 -17.51 27.13 -33.44
C TYR A 6 -16.65 26.52 -32.32
N PHE A 7 -15.76 27.33 -31.71
CA PHE A 7 -14.93 26.85 -30.60
C PHE A 7 -15.70 26.74 -29.27
N ARG A 8 -16.83 27.42 -29.11
CA ARG A 8 -17.70 27.29 -27.93
C ARG A 8 -18.36 25.91 -27.82
N HIS A 9 -18.51 25.18 -28.93
CA HIS A 9 -19.00 23.81 -28.92
C HIS A 9 -17.92 22.77 -28.58
N ALA A 10 -16.63 23.16 -28.59
CA ALA A 10 -15.56 22.31 -28.10
C ALA A 10 -15.56 22.33 -26.56
N ASN A 11 -16.21 21.33 -25.96
CA ASN A 11 -16.14 21.10 -24.52
C ASN A 11 -14.73 20.73 -24.08
N PHE A 12 -14.49 20.69 -22.76
CA PHE A 12 -13.25 20.15 -22.21
C PHE A 12 -12.97 18.75 -22.78
N SER A 13 -11.77 18.56 -23.31
CA SER A 13 -11.30 17.29 -23.83
C SER A 13 -9.87 17.06 -23.37
N PHE A 14 -9.56 15.83 -22.98
CA PHE A 14 -8.19 15.44 -22.69
C PHE A 14 -7.36 15.41 -23.98
N PRO A 15 -6.04 15.63 -23.90
CA PRO A 15 -5.15 15.49 -25.04
C PRO A 15 -5.28 14.11 -25.69
N THR A 16 -5.15 14.05 -27.01
CA THR A 16 -5.11 12.77 -27.74
C THR A 16 -3.98 11.90 -27.18
N GLY A 17 -4.31 10.64 -26.85
CA GLY A 17 -3.35 9.70 -26.25
C GLY A 17 -3.23 9.76 -24.72
N PHE A 18 -3.95 10.66 -24.03
CA PHE A 18 -3.92 10.76 -22.57
C PHE A 18 -4.19 9.41 -21.86
N TRP A 19 -5.19 8.66 -22.32
CA TRP A 19 -5.54 7.37 -21.73
C TRP A 19 -4.47 6.29 -21.94
N ALA A 20 -3.78 6.31 -23.09
CA ALA A 20 -2.68 5.39 -23.34
C ALA A 20 -1.50 5.67 -22.40
N LEU A 21 -1.21 6.95 -22.14
CA LEU A 21 -0.17 7.35 -21.19
C LEU A 21 -0.52 6.92 -19.76
N VAL A 22 -1.72 7.25 -19.27
CA VAL A 22 -2.16 6.90 -17.91
C VAL A 22 -2.20 5.38 -17.74
N GLY A 23 -2.72 4.65 -18.74
CA GLY A 23 -2.75 3.19 -18.74
C GLY A 23 -1.35 2.57 -18.69
N GLY A 24 -0.42 3.08 -19.51
CA GLY A 24 0.97 2.63 -19.51
C GLY A 24 1.69 2.91 -18.18
N ALA A 25 1.48 4.10 -17.60
CA ALA A 25 2.04 4.45 -16.30
C ALA A 25 1.51 3.54 -15.19
N PHE A 26 0.19 3.30 -15.17
CA PHE A 26 -0.43 2.39 -14.20
C PHE A 26 0.11 0.97 -14.34
N TYR A 27 0.23 0.46 -15.57
CA TYR A 27 0.79 -0.87 -15.84
C TYR A 27 2.20 -1.02 -15.27
N LEU A 28 3.09 -0.06 -15.54
CA LEU A 28 4.47 -0.11 -15.05
C LEU A 28 4.58 -0.06 -13.52
N GLN A 29 3.64 0.61 -12.86
CA GLN A 29 3.62 0.70 -11.39
C GLN A 29 3.08 -0.57 -10.71
N HIS A 30 2.15 -1.28 -11.34
CA HIS A 30 1.43 -2.40 -10.71
C HIS A 30 1.90 -3.77 -11.19
N VAL A 31 2.31 -3.91 -12.46
CA VAL A 31 2.72 -5.18 -13.05
C VAL A 31 4.24 -5.30 -13.00
N THR A 32 4.76 -5.47 -11.78
CA THR A 32 6.21 -5.47 -11.54
C THR A 32 6.82 -6.87 -11.42
N GLY A 33 5.99 -7.93 -11.33
CA GLY A 33 6.45 -9.31 -11.17
C GLY A 33 7.11 -9.61 -9.81
N ARG A 34 6.95 -8.72 -8.83
CA ARG A 34 7.46 -8.85 -7.46
C ARG A 34 6.38 -8.43 -6.45
N PRO A 35 6.52 -8.81 -5.17
CA PRO A 35 5.63 -8.34 -4.13
C PRO A 35 5.63 -6.80 -4.04
N PHE A 36 4.51 -6.25 -3.56
CA PHE A 36 4.43 -4.81 -3.29
C PHE A 36 5.49 -4.39 -2.28
N THR A 37 5.95 -3.14 -2.40
CA THR A 37 7.06 -2.63 -1.58
C THR A 37 6.78 -2.81 -0.10
N GLY A 38 7.65 -3.57 0.58
CA GLY A 38 7.52 -3.82 2.02
C GLY A 38 6.58 -4.97 2.41
N THR A 39 6.12 -5.75 1.45
CA THR A 39 5.35 -6.97 1.68
C THR A 39 6.17 -8.19 1.28
N LYS A 40 5.77 -9.36 1.77
CA LYS A 40 6.31 -10.66 1.38
C LYS A 40 5.15 -11.56 0.98
N GLU A 41 5.35 -12.37 -0.04
CA GLU A 41 4.42 -13.46 -0.33
C GLU A 41 4.52 -14.52 0.78
N ILE A 42 3.35 -14.99 1.22
CA ILE A 42 3.21 -16.05 2.22
C ILE A 42 2.26 -17.12 1.69
N SER A 43 2.32 -18.31 2.28
CA SER A 43 1.43 -19.39 1.87
C SER A 43 -0.03 -19.08 2.23
N THR A 44 -0.98 -19.65 1.49
CA THR A 44 -2.41 -19.51 1.79
C THR A 44 -2.76 -20.02 3.20
N ALA A 45 -2.10 -21.09 3.64
CA ALA A 45 -2.28 -21.63 4.98
C ALA A 45 -1.83 -20.62 6.06
N GLU A 46 -0.66 -20.00 5.88
CA GLU A 46 -0.15 -18.95 6.77
C GLU A 46 -1.06 -17.72 6.77
N TYR A 47 -1.51 -17.28 5.60
CA TYR A 47 -2.42 -16.14 5.47
C TYR A 47 -3.75 -16.37 6.21
N ASN A 48 -4.33 -17.56 6.07
CA ASN A 48 -5.59 -17.91 6.74
C ASN A 48 -5.43 -18.12 8.25
N ALA A 49 -4.27 -18.61 8.69
CA ALA A 49 -4.00 -18.89 10.09
C ALA A 49 -3.56 -17.65 10.88
N THR A 50 -3.07 -16.60 10.21
CA THR A 50 -2.50 -15.40 10.84
C THR A 50 -3.55 -14.29 10.93
N PRO A 51 -4.03 -13.94 12.14
CA PRO A 51 -4.87 -12.76 12.33
C PRO A 51 -4.23 -11.49 11.77
N LEU A 52 -5.07 -10.57 11.28
CA LEU A 52 -4.62 -9.33 10.63
C LEU A 52 -3.61 -8.53 11.46
N ILE A 53 -3.80 -8.47 12.78
CA ILE A 53 -2.92 -7.73 13.69
C ILE A 53 -1.49 -8.27 13.72
N TYR A 54 -1.29 -9.57 13.44
CA TYR A 54 0.04 -10.20 13.36
C TYR A 54 0.58 -10.23 11.92
N LEU A 55 -0.28 -9.98 10.93
CA LEU A 55 0.09 -9.93 9.51
C LEU A 55 0.60 -8.54 9.09
N GLN A 56 0.13 -7.49 9.76
CA GLN A 56 0.55 -6.11 9.52
C GLN A 56 1.91 -5.80 10.16
N HIS A 57 2.72 -4.99 9.48
CA HIS A 57 4.01 -4.53 10.00
C HIS A 57 3.95 -3.04 10.35
N PRO A 58 4.37 -2.60 11.56
CA PRO A 58 4.33 -1.20 12.01
C PRO A 58 4.92 -0.19 11.02
N ASP A 59 6.08 -0.48 10.43
CA ASP A 59 6.73 0.40 9.45
C ASP A 59 5.91 0.70 8.19
N ARG A 60 4.87 -0.09 7.91
CA ARG A 60 3.95 0.11 6.77
C ARG A 60 2.71 0.91 7.15
N HIS A 61 2.55 1.23 8.43
CA HIS A 61 1.43 1.99 8.96
C HIS A 61 1.93 3.15 9.85
N PRO A 62 2.67 4.12 9.27
CA PRO A 62 3.10 5.30 10.01
C PRO A 62 1.90 6.19 10.36
N THR A 63 1.90 6.76 11.56
CA THR A 63 0.90 7.76 11.94
C THR A 63 1.02 8.99 11.04
N ALA A 64 -0.09 9.42 10.45
CA ALA A 64 -0.12 10.53 9.48
C ALA A 64 0.48 11.84 10.02
N PHE A 65 0.25 12.12 11.32
CA PHE A 65 0.79 13.28 12.03
C PHE A 65 1.43 12.84 13.35
N PRO A 66 2.64 12.26 13.28
CA PRO A 66 3.26 11.65 14.43
C PRO A 66 3.73 12.73 15.41
N LYS A 67 3.44 12.54 16.72
CA LYS A 67 3.95 13.45 17.77
C LYS A 67 5.42 13.18 18.10
N VAL A 68 5.87 11.95 17.84
CA VAL A 68 7.23 11.47 18.07
C VAL A 68 7.69 10.78 16.79
N PRO A 69 8.98 10.89 16.39
CA PRO A 69 9.50 10.14 15.25
C PRO A 69 9.17 8.64 15.34
N HIS A 70 8.87 8.01 14.21
CA HIS A 70 8.55 6.58 14.10
C HIS A 70 7.30 6.11 14.84
N MET A 71 6.37 7.02 15.18
CA MET A 71 5.05 6.62 15.67
C MET A 71 4.26 5.88 14.59
N THR A 72 3.72 4.71 14.94
CA THR A 72 2.96 3.83 14.05
C THR A 72 1.53 3.65 14.56
N ASP A 73 0.60 3.43 13.64
CA ASP A 73 -0.82 3.25 13.93
C ASP A 73 -1.16 1.80 14.33
N VAL A 74 -0.29 0.85 13.99
CA VAL A 74 -0.42 -0.56 14.36
C VAL A 74 0.69 -0.98 15.33
N PRO A 75 0.39 -1.86 16.29
CA PRO A 75 1.38 -2.35 17.25
C PRO A 75 2.33 -3.39 16.62
N PRO A 76 3.55 -3.58 17.17
CA PRO A 76 4.50 -4.63 16.76
C PRO A 76 4.08 -6.02 17.29
N ALA A 77 2.83 -6.42 17.04
CA ALA A 77 2.19 -7.55 17.72
C ALA A 77 2.87 -8.91 17.44
N LEU A 78 3.44 -9.09 16.24
CA LEU A 78 4.16 -10.31 15.89
C LEU A 78 5.47 -10.44 16.68
N ASP A 79 6.23 -9.34 16.79
CA ASP A 79 7.49 -9.31 17.54
C ASP A 79 7.24 -9.52 19.04
N GLU A 80 6.16 -8.91 19.57
CA GLU A 80 5.72 -9.13 20.95
C GLU A 80 5.31 -10.59 21.20
N LEU A 81 4.61 -11.23 20.25
CA LEU A 81 4.25 -12.64 20.34
C LEU A 81 5.48 -13.54 20.38
N HIS A 82 6.45 -13.30 19.49
CA HIS A 82 7.70 -14.05 19.47
C HIS A 82 8.49 -13.85 20.77
N ALA A 83 8.63 -12.62 21.25
CA ALA A 83 9.28 -12.32 22.53
C ALA A 83 8.61 -13.04 23.71
N LYS A 84 7.27 -13.05 23.75
CA LYS A 84 6.49 -13.73 24.79
C LYS A 84 6.57 -15.25 24.72
N ALA A 85 6.68 -15.83 23.53
CA ALA A 85 6.89 -17.26 23.33
C ALA A 85 8.27 -17.70 23.84
N HIS A 86 9.32 -16.93 23.58
CA HIS A 86 10.67 -17.22 24.04
C HIS A 86 10.87 -17.01 25.54
N GLY A 87 10.20 -16.01 26.16
CA GLY A 87 10.29 -15.78 27.61
C GLY A 87 9.66 -16.87 28.48
N LYS A 88 8.69 -17.65 27.94
CA LYS A 88 8.06 -18.76 28.67
C LYS A 88 8.90 -20.04 28.71
N ALA A 89 9.89 -20.19 27.84
CA ALA A 89 10.72 -21.39 27.76
C ALA A 89 11.81 -21.47 28.86
N HIS A 90 12.05 -20.39 29.61
CA HIS A 90 13.11 -20.31 30.63
C HIS A 90 12.63 -20.44 32.08
N HIS A 91 11.34 -20.73 32.29
CA HIS A 91 10.76 -20.97 33.62
C HIS A 91 10.11 -22.35 33.66
N HIS A 92 10.94 -23.39 33.63
CA HIS A 92 10.57 -24.76 34.01
C HIS A 92 11.76 -25.43 34.71
#